data_AF-A0A9X4CER5-F1
#
_entry.id   AF-A0A9X4CER5-F1
#
_cell.length_a   1.000
_cell.length_b   1.000
_cell.length_c   1.000
_cell.angle_alpha   90.00
_cell.angle_beta   90.00
_cell.angle_gamma   90.00
#
_symmetry.space_group_name_H-M   'P 1'
#
loop_
_entity.id
_entity.type
_entity.pdbx_description
1 polymer ?
#
loop_
_entity_poly.entity_id
_entity_poly.type
_entity_poly.pdbx_seq_one_letter_code
_entity_poly.pdbx_strand_id
1 'polypeptide(L)'
;MARGPDQIFVSAGEDNIRFLSVADSAQGAADNTVHNFDAGGDSFTFSGISIAGGHIEYVDSAALLGGNQASAHLQNVGAGSDYLQIDIDGDGASDMEISLLNATGALHNGNFLA
;
A
#
# COMPACT_ATOMS: atom_id res chain seq x y z
N MET A 1 9.21 -18.11 -3.32
CA MET A 1 9.92 -17.26 -4.29
C MET A 1 9.19 -15.93 -4.29
N ALA A 2 9.81 -14.85 -3.79
CA ALA A 2 9.28 -13.50 -4.01
C ALA A 2 9.29 -13.26 -5.53
N ARG A 3 8.22 -12.67 -6.09
CA ARG A 3 8.09 -12.56 -7.56
C ARG A 3 8.98 -11.48 -8.19
N GLY A 4 9.73 -10.74 -7.38
CA GLY A 4 10.51 -9.58 -7.85
C GLY A 4 9.60 -8.37 -8.06
N PRO A 5 10.17 -7.17 -8.23
CA PRO A 5 9.39 -5.94 -8.39
C PRO A 5 8.65 -5.92 -9.73
N ASP A 6 7.34 -5.72 -9.68
CA ASP A 6 6.45 -5.59 -10.82
C ASP A 6 6.17 -4.11 -11.16
N GLN A 7 5.85 -3.85 -12.44
CA GLN A 7 5.33 -2.56 -12.92
C GLN A 7 3.84 -2.72 -13.24
N ILE A 8 2.99 -2.01 -12.50
CA ILE A 8 1.53 -2.11 -12.55
C ILE A 8 1.01 -0.80 -13.13
N PHE A 9 0.26 -0.86 -14.22
CA PHE A 9 -0.34 0.31 -14.86
C PHE A 9 -1.86 0.22 -14.69
N VAL A 10 -2.44 1.12 -13.90
CA VAL A 10 -3.89 1.21 -13.76
C VAL A 10 -4.50 2.00 -14.93
N SER A 11 -5.77 1.73 -15.17
CA SER A 11 -6.55 2.36 -16.23
C SER A 11 -7.10 3.71 -15.78
N ALA A 12 -8.06 4.26 -16.52
CA ALA A 12 -8.79 5.47 -16.11
C ALA A 12 -10.10 5.16 -15.36
N GLY A 13 -10.45 3.87 -15.21
CA GLY A 13 -11.60 3.42 -14.43
C GLY A 13 -11.22 3.12 -12.99
N GLU A 14 -12.17 2.57 -12.22
CA GLU A 14 -11.89 2.06 -10.87
C GLU A 14 -11.11 0.75 -10.98
N ASP A 15 -9.87 0.75 -10.49
CA ASP A 15 -8.99 -0.39 -10.51
C ASP A 15 -8.74 -0.96 -9.10
N ASN A 16 -8.48 -2.27 -9.05
CA ASN A 16 -8.17 -2.99 -7.82
C ASN A 16 -6.82 -3.71 -7.94
N ILE A 17 -5.84 -3.26 -7.17
CA ILE A 17 -4.53 -3.87 -7.08
C ILE A 17 -4.56 -4.90 -5.94
N ARG A 18 -4.47 -6.18 -6.30
CA ARG A 18 -4.60 -7.28 -5.35
C ARG A 18 -3.25 -7.88 -4.97
N PHE A 19 -2.97 -7.89 -3.67
CA PHE A 19 -1.87 -8.63 -3.06
C PHE A 19 -2.39 -9.91 -2.41
N LEU A 20 -1.66 -11.01 -2.62
CA LEU A 20 -1.97 -12.34 -2.06
C LEU A 20 -1.00 -12.72 -0.95
N SER A 21 0.14 -12.03 -0.85
CA SER A 21 1.10 -12.18 0.23
C SER A 21 1.87 -10.87 0.49
N VAL A 22 2.36 -10.68 1.71
CA VAL A 22 3.30 -9.59 2.05
C VAL A 22 4.53 -9.64 1.15
N ALA A 23 5.00 -10.85 0.80
CA ALA A 23 6.14 -11.06 -0.08
C ALA A 23 5.93 -10.59 -1.53
N ASP A 24 4.70 -10.23 -1.90
CA ASP A 24 4.41 -9.66 -3.22
C ASP A 24 4.97 -8.23 -3.36
N SER A 25 5.09 -7.48 -2.26
CA SER A 25 5.68 -6.13 -2.23
C SER A 25 6.45 -5.86 -0.93
N ALA A 26 7.22 -6.85 -0.47
CA ALA A 26 7.93 -6.78 0.81
C ALA A 26 8.98 -5.66 0.81
N GLN A 27 9.03 -4.93 1.92
CA GLN A 27 9.93 -3.79 2.13
C GLN A 27 11.37 -4.14 1.73
N GLY A 28 11.94 -3.35 0.81
CA GLY A 28 13.35 -3.39 0.44
C GLY A 28 13.79 -4.60 -0.39
N ALA A 29 12.84 -5.42 -0.86
CA ALA A 29 13.14 -6.62 -1.65
C ALA A 29 12.23 -6.81 -2.87
N ALA A 30 10.97 -6.37 -2.82
CA ALA A 30 9.98 -6.62 -3.87
C ALA A 30 9.10 -5.39 -4.17
N ASP A 31 9.60 -4.18 -3.94
CA ASP A 31 8.81 -2.95 -4.05
C ASP A 31 8.18 -2.81 -5.45
N ASN A 32 6.86 -3.02 -5.54
CA ASN A 32 6.12 -2.88 -6.79
C ASN A 32 5.90 -1.41 -7.10
N THR A 33 5.92 -1.05 -8.38
CA THR A 33 5.57 0.30 -8.84
C THR A 33 4.18 0.31 -9.46
N VAL A 34 3.28 1.11 -8.91
CA VAL A 34 1.95 1.37 -9.45
C VAL A 34 1.94 2.74 -10.13
N HIS A 35 1.57 2.77 -11.40
CA HIS A 35 1.48 3.97 -12.22
C HIS A 35 0.05 4.46 -12.33
N ASN A 36 -0.16 5.75 -12.10
CA ASN A 36 -1.43 6.49 -12.29
C ASN A 36 -2.55 6.10 -11.32
N PHE A 37 -2.22 5.62 -10.12
CA PHE A 37 -3.21 5.29 -9.09
C PHE A 37 -4.07 6.53 -8.74
N ASP A 38 -5.38 6.44 -8.87
CA ASP A 38 -6.33 7.48 -8.46
C ASP A 38 -7.01 7.11 -7.14
N ALA A 39 -6.59 7.74 -6.04
CA ALA A 39 -7.17 7.48 -4.72
C ALA A 39 -8.67 7.81 -4.61
N GLY A 40 -9.26 8.50 -5.58
CA GLY A 40 -10.70 8.74 -5.65
C GLY A 40 -11.52 7.53 -6.13
N GLY A 41 -10.91 6.54 -6.79
CA GLY A 41 -11.61 5.39 -7.37
C GLY A 41 -10.88 4.05 -7.21
N ASP A 42 -9.55 4.07 -7.13
CA ASP A 42 -8.73 2.87 -7.05
C ASP A 42 -8.57 2.36 -5.62
N SER A 43 -8.23 1.07 -5.51
CA SER A 43 -8.07 0.39 -4.23
C SER A 43 -6.97 -0.67 -4.25
N PHE A 44 -6.44 -0.95 -3.07
CA PHE A 44 -5.59 -2.08 -2.75
C PHE A 44 -6.41 -3.14 -2.02
N THR A 45 -6.22 -4.42 -2.34
CA THR A 45 -6.87 -5.54 -1.65
C THR A 45 -5.85 -6.57 -1.18
N PHE A 46 -5.92 -6.91 0.11
CA PHE A 46 -4.98 -7.81 0.79
C PHE A 46 -5.65 -9.16 1.05
N SER A 47 -5.82 -9.94 0.00
CA SER A 47 -6.65 -11.14 0.06
C SER A 47 -5.88 -12.35 0.54
N GLY A 48 -6.38 -13.00 1.60
CA GLY A 48 -5.71 -14.16 2.20
C GLY A 48 -4.52 -13.78 3.08
N ILE A 49 -4.36 -12.49 3.37
CA ILE A 49 -3.37 -11.94 4.30
C ILE A 49 -4.07 -11.67 5.63
N SER A 50 -3.46 -12.06 6.74
CA SER A 50 -3.98 -11.73 8.07
C SER A 50 -3.64 -10.29 8.41
N ILE A 51 -4.64 -9.43 8.59
CA ILE A 51 -4.45 -8.01 8.90
C ILE A 51 -4.71 -7.79 10.39
N ALA A 52 -3.71 -7.26 11.11
CA ALA A 52 -3.87 -6.92 12.51
C ALA A 52 -4.94 -5.84 12.71
N GLY A 53 -5.84 -6.05 13.68
CA GLY A 53 -7.01 -5.17 13.87
C GLY A 53 -8.11 -5.30 12.80
N GLY A 54 -7.96 -6.20 11.83
CA GLY A 54 -8.96 -6.53 10.81
C GLY A 54 -9.18 -5.49 9.71
N HIS A 55 -8.45 -4.37 9.75
CA HIS A 55 -8.44 -3.32 8.74
C HIS A 55 -7.13 -2.54 8.82
N ILE A 56 -6.78 -1.84 7.74
CA ILE A 56 -5.62 -0.94 7.70
C ILE A 56 -6.11 0.48 8.00
N GLU A 57 -5.53 1.12 9.02
CA GLU A 57 -5.75 2.53 9.31
C GLU A 57 -4.76 3.39 8.51
N TYR A 58 -5.25 4.27 7.64
CA TYR A 58 -4.41 5.20 6.91
C TYR A 58 -4.13 6.43 7.77
N VAL A 59 -2.85 6.64 8.12
CA VAL A 59 -2.41 7.68 9.06
C VAL A 59 -1.73 8.86 8.37
N ASP A 60 -2.03 9.08 7.09
CA ASP A 60 -1.45 10.14 6.25
C ASP A 60 0.09 10.05 6.23
N SER A 61 0.78 11.01 6.84
CA SER A 61 2.23 11.11 6.94
C SER A 61 2.75 10.87 8.36
N ALA A 62 1.86 10.52 9.30
CA ALA A 62 2.24 10.15 10.65
C ALA A 62 3.00 8.81 10.67
N ALA A 63 3.63 8.48 11.81
CA ALA A 63 4.26 7.19 11.99
C ALA A 63 3.22 6.05 12.01
N LEU A 64 3.62 4.86 11.55
CA LEU A 64 2.84 3.63 11.67
C LEU A 64 2.53 3.36 13.15
N LEU A 65 1.34 2.82 13.42
CA LEU A 65 0.74 2.80 14.75
C LEU A 65 1.38 1.78 15.70
N GLY A 66 1.66 0.57 15.19
CA GLY A 66 1.99 -0.58 16.01
C GLY A 66 0.85 -1.02 16.95
N GLY A 67 1.17 -1.81 17.97
CA GLY A 67 0.21 -2.22 18.99
C GLY A 67 -0.88 -3.19 18.50
N ASN A 68 -0.56 -4.05 17.53
CA ASN A 68 -1.48 -5.00 16.90
C ASN A 68 -2.62 -4.32 16.11
N GLN A 69 -2.32 -3.17 15.51
CA GLN A 69 -3.17 -2.46 14.56
C GLN A 69 -2.40 -2.22 13.27
N ALA A 70 -2.86 -2.82 12.17
CA ALA A 70 -2.29 -2.56 10.86
C ALA A 70 -2.50 -1.10 10.46
N SER A 71 -1.51 -0.50 9.82
CA SER A 71 -1.56 0.89 9.41
C SER A 71 -0.80 1.13 8.11
N ALA A 72 -1.18 2.19 7.41
CA ALA A 72 -0.51 2.62 6.20
C ALA A 72 -0.25 4.11 6.24
N HIS A 73 0.86 4.53 5.65
CA HIS A 73 1.19 5.94 5.54
C HIS A 73 1.91 6.21 4.21
N LEU A 74 1.79 7.44 3.73
CA LEU A 74 2.38 7.88 2.49
C LEU A 74 3.60 8.76 2.79
N GLN A 75 4.75 8.32 2.30
CA GLN A 75 5.98 9.11 2.33
C GLN A 75 6.20 9.75 0.97
N ASN A 76 6.10 11.07 0.91
CA ASN A 76 6.45 11.80 -0.30
C ASN A 76 7.98 11.87 -0.44
N VAL A 77 8.51 11.33 -1.54
CA VAL A 77 9.96 11.35 -1.85
C VAL A 77 10.32 12.26 -3.02
N GLY A 78 9.33 12.95 -3.59
CA GLY A 78 9.52 13.88 -4.70
C GLY A 78 8.23 14.17 -5.46
N ALA A 79 8.33 15.05 -6.46
CA ALA A 79 7.17 15.40 -7.29
C ALA A 79 6.67 14.18 -8.07
N GLY A 80 5.47 13.69 -7.73
CA GLY A 80 4.80 12.58 -8.40
C GLY A 80 5.39 11.20 -8.10
N SER A 81 6.22 11.07 -7.08
CA SER A 81 6.75 9.79 -6.61
C SER A 81 6.56 9.70 -5.11
N ASP A 82 5.66 8.82 -4.70
CA ASP A 82 5.35 8.56 -3.29
C ASP A 82 5.67 7.08 -2.96
N TYR A 83 6.05 6.81 -1.72
CA TYR A 83 6.11 5.46 -1.18
C TYR A 83 4.95 5.26 -0.23
N LEU A 84 4.10 4.29 -0.56
CA LEU A 84 3.10 3.77 0.36
C LEU A 84 3.74 2.65 1.17
N GLN A 85 3.94 2.91 2.46
CA GLN A 85 4.44 1.95 3.42
C GLN A 85 3.27 1.40 4.25
N ILE A 86 3.26 0.09 4.46
CA ILE A 86 2.16 -0.62 5.10
C ILE A 86 2.72 -1.58 6.14
N ASP A 87 2.30 -1.37 7.39
CA ASP A 87 2.43 -2.27 8.53
C ASP A 87 1.20 -3.18 8.56
N ILE A 88 1.35 -4.45 8.19
CA ILE A 88 0.26 -5.42 8.06
C ILE A 88 0.05 -6.17 9.38
N ASP A 89 1.13 -6.50 10.10
CA ASP A 89 1.07 -7.28 11.33
C ASP A 89 0.90 -6.42 12.62
N GLY A 90 0.98 -5.10 12.48
CA GLY A 90 0.73 -4.13 13.52
C GLY A 90 1.87 -4.00 14.52
N ASP A 91 3.12 -4.26 14.12
CA ASP A 91 4.30 -4.09 14.97
C ASP A 91 4.87 -2.67 14.99
N GLY A 92 4.37 -1.81 14.10
CA GLY A 92 4.79 -0.41 13.93
C GLY A 92 5.94 -0.22 12.95
N ALA A 93 6.36 -1.27 12.25
CA ALA A 93 7.30 -1.25 11.15
C ALA A 93 6.61 -1.57 9.82
N SER A 94 7.19 -1.10 8.73
CA SER A 94 6.63 -1.35 7.41
C SER A 94 6.95 -2.78 6.96
N ASP A 95 5.92 -3.57 6.68
CA ASP A 95 6.05 -4.90 6.09
C ASP A 95 6.12 -4.85 4.56
N MET A 96 5.36 -3.93 3.96
CA MET A 96 5.24 -3.76 2.52
C MET A 96 5.57 -2.34 2.12
N GLU A 97 6.17 -2.18 0.94
CA GLU A 97 6.45 -0.89 0.32
C GLU A 97 6.00 -0.93 -1.14
N ILE A 98 5.27 0.11 -1.56
CA ILE A 98 4.72 0.24 -2.92
C ILE A 98 5.08 1.64 -3.42
N SER A 99 5.78 1.73 -4.54
CA SER A 99 6.01 3.01 -5.21
C SER A 99 4.77 3.42 -5.99
N LEU A 100 4.26 4.62 -5.73
CA LEU A 100 3.17 5.22 -6.46
C LEU A 100 3.73 6.33 -7.37
N LEU A 101 3.70 6.09 -8.68
CA LEU A 101 4.16 7.05 -9.68
C LEU A 101 2.95 7.74 -10.33
N ASN A 102 2.96 9.08 -10.33
CA ASN A 102 1.88 9.92 -10.84
C ASN A 102 0.52 9.63 -10.18
N ALA A 103 0.51 9.26 -8.89
CA ALA A 103 -0.73 9.10 -8.17
C ALA A 103 -1.49 10.42 -8.03
N THR A 104 -2.82 10.33 -8.02
CA THR A 104 -3.72 11.46 -7.85
C THR A 104 -4.71 11.23 -6.72
N GLY A 105 -5.34 12.30 -6.24
CA GLY A 105 -6.26 12.23 -5.12
C GLY A 105 -5.55 12.15 -3.76
N ALA A 106 -6.34 12.02 -2.70
CA ALA A 106 -5.84 11.84 -1.33
C ALA A 106 -6.25 10.45 -0.85
N LEU A 107 -5.27 9.65 -0.40
CA LEU A 107 -5.53 8.35 0.19
C LEU A 107 -6.39 8.47 1.46
N HIS A 108 -7.20 7.44 1.69
CA HIS A 108 -8.04 7.27 2.87
C HIS A 108 -8.24 5.78 3.16
N ASN A 109 -8.79 5.44 4.34
CA ASN A 109 -9.02 4.04 4.75
C ASN A 109 -9.79 3.19 3.72
N GLY A 110 -10.65 3.84 2.92
CA GLY A 110 -11.45 3.16 1.90
C GLY A 110 -10.63 2.64 0.71
N ASN A 111 -9.40 3.11 0.52
CA ASN A 111 -8.49 2.55 -0.49
C ASN A 111 -7.90 1.20 -0.06
N PHE A 112 -8.05 0.77 1.20
CA PHE A 112 -7.42 -0.43 1.74
C PHE A 112 -8.48 -1.47 2.13
N LEU A 113 -8.60 -2.54 1.34
CA LEU A 113 -9.63 -3.56 1.49
C LEU A 113 -9.03 -4.87 2.04
N ALA A 114 -9.70 -5.44 3.04
CA ALA A 114 -9.37 -6.70 3.71
C ALA A 114 -10.27 -7.86 3.23
#